data_AF-A0A432S872-F1
#
_entry.id   AF-A0A432S872-F1
#
_cell.length_a   1.000
_cell.length_b   1.000
_cell.length_c   1.000
_cell.angle_alpha   90.00
_cell.angle_beta   90.00
_cell.angle_gamma   90.00
#
_symmetry.space_group_name_H-M   'P 1'
#
loop_
_entity.id
_entity.type
_entity.pdbx_description
1 polymer ?
#
loop_
_entity_poly.entity_id
_entity_poly.type
_entity_poly.pdbx_seq_one_letter_code
_entity_poly.pdbx_strand_id
1 'polypeptide(L)' 'MVNKVWLIRKVNDYPEAEVLENEDVIILIQDAVLKIPYFGNVLVCKEDAEARNIKVEEDKVVSYEDIIDIIEKAETVIVW' A
#
# COMPACT_ATOMS: atom_id res chain seq x y z
N MET A 1 -4.75 16.27 -0.92
CA MET A 1 -5.77 15.30 -0.47
C MET A 1 -5.36 13.97 -1.10
N VAL A 2 -5.58 12.83 -0.43
CA VAL A 2 -5.36 11.54 -1.07
C VAL A 2 -6.71 11.11 -1.64
N ASN A 3 -6.80 10.83 -2.94
CA ASN A 3 -8.07 10.45 -3.57
C ASN A 3 -8.50 9.07 -3.07
N LYS A 4 -7.83 8.00 -3.51
CA LYS A 4 -8.15 6.64 -3.09
C LYS A 4 -6.96 5.97 -2.43
N VAL A 5 -7.20 5.33 -1.30
CA VAL A 5 -6.25 4.41 -0.65
C VAL A 5 -6.67 2.99 -0.95
N TRP A 6 -5.78 2.24 -1.59
CA TRP A 6 -5.95 0.83 -1.93
C TRP A 6 -5.19 -0.02 -0.92
N LEU A 7 -5.91 -0.67 0.00
CA LEU A 7 -5.34 -1.63 0.94
C LEU A 7 -5.32 -3.01 0.29
N ILE A 8 -4.14 -3.50 -0.06
CA ILE A 8 -3.96 -4.80 -0.73
C ILE A 8 -3.41 -5.80 0.27
N ARG A 9 -4.11 -6.93 0.47
CA ARG A 9 -3.71 -7.96 1.44
C ARG A 9 -3.12 -9.22 0.84
N LYS A 10 -3.34 -9.47 -0.46
CA LYS A 10 -2.89 -10.68 -1.16
C LYS A 10 -1.94 -10.36 -2.30
N VAL A 11 -1.05 -11.31 -2.57
CA VAL A 11 -0.14 -11.25 -3.72
C VAL A 11 -0.96 -11.30 -5.01
N ASN A 12 -0.63 -10.42 -5.97
CA ASN A 12 -1.27 -10.31 -7.30
C ASN A 12 -2.70 -9.77 -7.30
N ASP A 13 -3.22 -9.26 -6.18
CA ASP A 13 -4.54 -8.64 -6.10
C ASP A 13 -4.48 -7.11 -6.35
N TYR A 14 -3.55 -6.68 -7.22
CA TYR A 14 -3.34 -5.26 -7.50
C TYR A 14 -4.36 -4.76 -8.53
N PRO A 15 -4.83 -3.51 -8.40
CA PRO A 15 -5.58 -2.87 -9.47
C PRO A 15 -4.70 -2.76 -10.73
N GLU A 16 -5.32 -2.88 -11.90
CA GLU A 16 -4.65 -2.58 -13.15
C GLU A 16 -4.20 -1.11 -13.17
N ALA A 17 -3.03 -0.82 -13.74
CA ALA A 17 -2.47 0.53 -13.74
C ALA A 17 -3.39 1.57 -14.39
N GLU A 18 -4.28 1.14 -15.30
CA GLU A 18 -5.28 1.99 -15.96
C GLU A 18 -6.42 2.43 -15.04
N VAL A 19 -6.59 1.77 -13.89
CA VAL A 19 -7.63 2.07 -12.88
C VAL A 19 -7.13 3.08 -11.83
N LEU A 20 -5.81 3.23 -11.71
CA LEU A 20 -5.18 4.10 -10.72
C LEU A 20 -5.15 5.56 -11.18
N GLU A 21 -5.58 6.46 -10.31
CA GLU A 21 -5.43 7.89 -10.51
C GLU A 21 -4.07 8.37 -9.98
N ASN A 22 -3.59 9.53 -10.45
CA ASN A 22 -2.26 10.06 -10.08
C ASN A 22 -2.08 10.32 -8.57
N GLU A 23 -3.18 10.55 -7.83
CA GLU A 23 -3.17 10.81 -6.38
C GLU A 23 -3.58 9.58 -5.56
N ASP A 24 -3.77 8.43 -6.21
CA ASP A 24 -4.08 7.19 -5.52
C ASP A 24 -2.82 6.62 -4.84
N VAL A 25 -3.03 6.04 -3.66
CA VAL A 25 -1.98 5.40 -2.86
C VAL A 25 -2.31 3.93 -2.74
N ILE A 26 -1.34 3.08 -3.05
CA ILE A 26 -1.42 1.64 -2.80
C ILE A 26 -0.66 1.35 -1.52
N ILE A 27 -1.28 0.64 -0.58
CA ILE A 27 -0.63 0.19 0.65
C ILE A 27 -0.68 -1.32 0.70
N LEU A 28 0.49 -1.94 0.74
CA LEU A 28 0.64 -3.39 0.85
C LEU A 28 0.67 -3.80 2.32
N ILE A 29 -0.25 -4.67 2.71
CA ILE A 29 -0.32 -5.28 4.05
C ILE A 29 -0.34 -6.80 3.93
N GLN A 30 -0.11 -7.49 5.04
CA GLN A 30 -0.13 -8.96 5.11
C GLN A 30 0.76 -9.59 4.02
N ASP A 31 0.23 -10.54 3.26
CA ASP A 31 0.99 -11.29 2.26
C ASP A 31 1.30 -10.46 1.01
N ALA A 32 0.61 -9.33 0.78
CA ALA A 32 0.87 -8.49 -0.39
C ALA A 32 2.30 -7.93 -0.42
N VAL A 33 2.94 -7.77 0.76
CA VAL A 33 4.32 -7.27 0.86
C VAL A 33 5.35 -8.21 0.21
N LEU A 34 4.99 -9.47 -0.06
CA LEU A 34 5.86 -10.45 -0.72
C LEU A 34 6.19 -10.10 -2.17
N LYS A 35 5.40 -9.22 -2.80
CA LYS A 35 5.61 -8.77 -4.17
C LYS A 35 5.27 -7.29 -4.27
N ILE A 36 6.28 -6.47 -4.55
CA ILE A 36 6.13 -5.02 -4.62
C ILE A 36 6.06 -4.63 -6.11
N PRO A 37 4.95 -4.04 -6.58
CA PRO A 37 4.85 -3.57 -7.96
C PRO A 37 5.78 -2.36 -8.19
N TYR A 38 6.23 -2.19 -9.44
CA TYR A 38 7.12 -1.10 -9.85
C TYR A 38 6.38 0.16 -10.37
N PHE A 39 5.06 0.22 -10.20
CA PHE A 39 4.20 1.29 -10.72
C PHE A 39 3.40 1.94 -9.58
N GLY A 40 3.00 3.20 -9.79
CA GLY A 40 2.16 3.94 -8.85
C GLY A 40 2.88 4.38 -7.57
N ASN A 41 2.12 5.04 -6.70
CA ASN A 41 2.58 5.45 -5.37
C ASN A 41 2.34 4.30 -4.37
N VAL A 42 3.32 3.41 -4.24
CA VAL A 42 3.21 2.18 -3.44
C VAL A 42 3.95 2.34 -2.13
N LEU A 43 3.23 2.10 -1.04
CA LEU A 43 3.73 2.03 0.33
C LEU A 43 3.60 0.60 0.84
N VAL A 44 4.48 0.22 1.75
CA VAL A 44 4.55 -1.13 2.32
C VAL A 44 4.49 -1.02 3.83
N CYS A 45 3.61 -1.81 4.44
CA CYS A 45 3.54 -1.94 5.89
C CYS A 45 4.86 -2.54 6.42
N LYS A 46 5.52 -1.77 7.30
CA LYS A 46 6.79 -2.11 7.91
C LYS A 46 6.72 -3.43 8.66
N GLU A 47 5.74 -3.54 9.54
CA GLU A 47 5.56 -4.66 10.46
C GLU A 47 5.32 -5.96 9.69
N ASP A 48 4.55 -5.90 8.60
CA ASP A 48 4.30 -7.07 7.74
C ASP A 48 5.51 -7.45 6.89
N ALA A 49 6.27 -6.46 6.39
CA ALA A 49 7.50 -6.71 5.66
C ALA A 49 8.56 -7.35 6.57
N GLU A 50 8.73 -6.82 7.80
CA GLU A 50 9.62 -7.38 8.81
C GLU A 50 9.22 -8.81 9.20
N ALA A 51 7.92 -9.06 9.44
CA ALA A 51 7.40 -10.39 9.75
C ALA A 51 7.65 -11.43 8.64
N ARG A 52 7.75 -10.97 7.38
CA ARG A 52 8.03 -11.83 6.20
C ARG A 52 9.48 -11.76 5.73
N ASN A 53 10.35 -11.09 6.48
CA ASN A 53 11.77 -10.91 6.16
C ASN A 53 12.02 -10.29 4.77
N ILE A 54 11.15 -9.36 4.38
CA ILE A 54 11.26 -8.58 3.14
C ILE A 54 11.98 -7.27 3.44
N LYS A 55 13.02 -6.97 2.64
CA LYS A 55 13.70 -5.67 2.68
C LYS A 55 13.04 -4.71 1.71
N VAL A 56 12.68 -3.53 2.20
CA VAL A 56 12.05 -2.46 1.43
C VAL A 56 12.83 -1.16 1.67
N GLU A 57 12.86 -0.29 0.67
CA GLU A 57 13.49 1.04 0.78
C GLU A 57 12.73 1.89 1.81
N GLU A 58 13.45 2.60 2.69
CA GLU A 58 12.84 3.32 3.83
C GLU A 58 11.82 4.39 3.42
N ASP A 59 11.97 4.97 2.23
CA ASP A 59 11.04 5.97 1.65
C ASP A 59 9.70 5.39 1.22
N LYS A 60 9.57 4.06 1.15
CA LYS A 60 8.34 3.34 0.79
C LYS A 60 7.74 2.56 1.96
N VAL A 61 8.29 2.70 3.15
CA VAL A 61 7.88 1.95 4.33
C VAL A 61 7.04 2.84 5.25
N VAL A 62 5.90 2.32 5.69
CA VAL A 62 4.99 2.99 6.62
C VAL A 62 4.59 2.03 7.74
N SER A 63 4.42 2.55 8.95
CA SER A 63 3.89 1.77 10.08
C SER A 63 2.37 1.62 10.00
N TYR A 64 1.80 0.74 10.82
CA TYR A 64 0.34 0.69 10.96
C TYR A 64 -0.27 2.01 11.45
N GLU A 65 0.44 2.77 12.28
CA GLU A 65 0.00 4.09 12.74
C GLU A 65 -0.07 5.09 11.56
N ASP A 66 0.95 5.10 10.70
CA ASP A 66 0.96 5.93 9.49
C ASP A 66 -0.16 5.54 8.52
N ILE A 67 -0.46 4.24 8.38
CA ILE A 67 -1.54 3.75 7.53
C ILE A 67 -2.90 4.27 8.03
N ILE A 68 -3.13 4.28 9.35
CA ILE A 68 -4.36 4.85 9.94
C ILE A 68 -4.47 6.33 9.57
N ASP A 69 -3.39 7.09 9.77
CA ASP A 69 -3.33 8.52 9.41
C ASP A 69 -3.62 8.78 7.92
N ILE A 70 -3.15 7.91 7.03
CA ILE A 70 -3.38 7.99 5.58
C ILE A 70 -4.85 7.69 5.27
N ILE A 71 -5.41 6.65 5.88
CA ILE A 71 -6.82 6.26 5.74
C ILE A 71 -7.75 7.38 6.18
N GLU A 72 -7.48 8.03 7.31
CA GLU A 72 -8.32 9.14 7.81
C GLU A 72 -8.33 10.36 6.89
N LYS A 73 -7.27 10.54 6.08
CA LYS A 73 -7.12 11.65 5.13
C LYS A 73 -7.58 11.30 3.71
N ALA A 74 -7.98 10.05 3.47
CA ALA A 74 -8.41 9.57 2.16
C ALA A 74 -9.89 9.91 1.91
N GLU A 75 -10.23 10.25 0.67
CA GLU A 75 -11.63 10.40 0.28
C GLU A 75 -12.35 9.05 0.19
N THR A 76 -11.64 8.00 -0.25
CA THR A 76 -12.16 6.64 -0.34
C THR A 76 -11.10 5.61 0.01
N VAL A 77 -11.50 4.56 0.73
CA VAL A 77 -10.65 3.40 1.01
C VAL A 77 -11.24 2.19 0.32
N ILE A 78 -10.42 1.51 -0.47
CA ILE A 78 -10.78 0.30 -1.19
C ILE A 78 -9.93 -0.85 -0.63
N VAL A 79 -10.59 -1.92 -0.22
CA VAL A 79 -9.95 -3.10 0.37
C VAL A 79 -10.04 -4.26 -0.62
N TRP A 80 -8.89 -4.82 -1.00
CA TRP A 80 -8.74 -5.96 -1.90
C TRP A 80 -7.92 -7.07 -1.23
#